data_AF-A0A972WA94-F1
#
_entry.id   AF-A0A972WA94-F1
#
_cell.length_a   1.000
_cell.length_b   1.000
_cell.length_c   1.000
_cell.angle_alpha   90.00
_cell.angle_beta   90.00
_cell.angle_gamma   90.00
#
_symmetry.space_group_name_H-M   'P 1'
#
loop_
_entity.id
_entity.type
_entity.pdbx_description
1 polymer ?
#
loop_
_entity_poly.entity_id
_entity_poly.type
_entity_poly.pdbx_seq_one_letter_code
_entity_poly.pdbx_strand_id
1 'polypeptide(L)'
;MKSALIVLVLLPALAVAADIDEATGLIVNPGWEQVRAHCGGCHSHALVTSQRADRNTWLDTLRWMQDTQNLWQFEPQVETQILDYLAENYPPTANRRRAPIPPSLMPGFGEQ
;
A
#
# COMPACT_ATOMS: atom_id res chain seq x y z
N MET A 1 -49.41 -9.28 26.50
CA MET A 1 -48.04 -8.74 26.52
C MET A 1 -47.11 -9.85 26.05
N LYS A 2 -46.74 -9.90 24.77
CA LYS A 2 -45.83 -10.91 24.23
C LYS A 2 -44.46 -10.26 24.06
N SER A 3 -43.59 -10.46 25.03
CA SER A 3 -42.20 -9.99 24.98
C SER A 3 -41.50 -10.67 23.81
N ALA A 4 -41.10 -9.89 22.81
CA ALA A 4 -40.21 -10.36 21.75
C ALA A 4 -38.77 -10.27 22.26
N LEU A 5 -38.15 -11.42 22.51
CA LEU A 5 -36.71 -11.53 22.77
C LEU A 5 -35.97 -11.34 21.45
N ILE A 6 -35.31 -10.19 21.29
CA ILE A 6 -34.39 -9.93 20.18
C ILE A 6 -33.07 -10.61 20.52
N VAL A 7 -32.80 -11.74 19.87
CA VAL A 7 -31.49 -12.42 19.95
C VAL A 7 -30.54 -11.69 19.00
N LEU A 8 -29.65 -10.87 19.55
CA LEU A 8 -28.56 -10.24 18.80
C LEU A 8 -27.51 -11.30 18.49
N VAL A 9 -27.56 -11.88 17.29
CA VAL A 9 -26.54 -12.79 16.78
C VAL A 9 -25.31 -11.97 16.40
N LEU A 10 -24.28 -11.96 17.24
CA LEU A 10 -22.94 -11.51 16.87
C LEU A 10 -22.30 -12.58 15.96
N LEU A 11 -22.38 -12.40 14.64
CA LEU A 11 -21.55 -13.15 13.72
C LEU A 11 -20.09 -12.71 13.91
N PRO A 12 -19.16 -13.61 14.26
CA PRO A 12 -17.75 -13.28 14.22
C PRO A 12 -17.35 -13.08 12.76
N ALA A 13 -16.72 -11.94 12.46
CA ALA A 13 -16.06 -11.74 11.18
C ALA A 13 -14.90 -12.73 11.10
N LEU A 14 -15.05 -13.76 10.27
CA LEU A 14 -13.95 -14.63 9.87
C LEU A 14 -12.99 -13.79 9.03
N ALA A 15 -11.92 -13.30 9.67
CA ALA A 15 -10.79 -12.74 8.95
C ALA A 15 -10.10 -13.89 8.21
N VAL A 16 -10.35 -14.01 6.91
CA VAL A 16 -9.58 -14.88 6.03
C VAL A 16 -8.17 -14.30 5.94
N ALA A 17 -7.17 -15.06 6.36
CA ALA A 17 -5.78 -14.67 6.15
C ALA A 17 -5.54 -14.56 4.64
N ALA A 18 -5.01 -13.44 4.18
CA ALA A 18 -4.70 -13.25 2.78
C ALA A 18 -3.55 -14.19 2.38
N ASP A 19 -3.69 -14.87 1.24
CA ASP A 19 -2.61 -15.67 0.67
C ASP A 19 -1.46 -14.76 0.25
N ILE A 20 -0.23 -15.17 0.54
CA ILE A 20 0.99 -14.41 0.26
C ILE A 20 1.90 -15.24 -0.65
N ASP A 21 2.40 -14.62 -1.71
CA ASP A 21 3.44 -15.24 -2.55
C ASP A 21 4.77 -15.26 -1.79
N GLU A 22 5.30 -16.46 -1.52
CA GLU A 22 6.48 -16.64 -0.68
C GLU A 22 7.74 -15.98 -1.25
N ALA A 23 7.84 -15.86 -2.57
CA ALA A 23 9.03 -15.30 -3.23
C ALA A 23 9.07 -13.76 -3.15
N THR A 24 7.92 -13.10 -3.22
CA THR A 24 7.82 -11.63 -3.32
C THR A 24 7.23 -10.97 -2.09
N GLY A 25 6.50 -11.70 -1.25
CA GLY A 25 5.71 -11.15 -0.15
C GLY A 25 4.47 -10.38 -0.61
N LEU A 26 4.08 -10.48 -1.89
CA LEU A 26 2.88 -9.85 -2.41
C LEU A 26 1.62 -10.60 -1.95
N ILE A 27 0.55 -9.85 -1.69
CA ILE A 27 -0.78 -10.44 -1.45
C ILE A 27 -1.29 -11.04 -2.77
N VAL A 28 -1.68 -12.31 -2.76
CA VAL A 28 -2.21 -13.03 -3.94
C VAL A 28 -3.66 -12.63 -4.17
N ASN A 29 -3.85 -11.52 -4.87
CA ASN A 29 -5.16 -10.97 -5.26
C ASN A 29 -5.15 -10.53 -6.74
N PRO A 30 -6.30 -10.41 -7.42
CA PRO A 30 -6.33 -10.03 -8.84
C PRO A 30 -5.41 -8.85 -9.18
N GLY A 31 -4.56 -9.02 -10.20
CA GLY A 31 -3.57 -8.02 -10.62
C GLY A 31 -2.18 -8.17 -10.00
N TRP A 32 -2.00 -8.98 -8.95
CA TRP A 32 -0.70 -9.15 -8.26
C TRP A 32 0.44 -9.60 -9.19
N GLU A 33 0.14 -10.44 -10.18
CA GLU A 33 1.15 -10.95 -11.11
C GLU A 33 1.75 -9.85 -12.00
N GLN A 34 0.98 -8.80 -12.31
CA GLN A 34 1.47 -7.65 -13.05
C GLN A 34 2.50 -6.88 -12.21
N VAL A 35 2.22 -6.69 -10.91
CA VAL A 35 3.19 -6.07 -9.98
C VAL A 35 4.40 -6.96 -9.78
N ARG A 36 4.21 -8.28 -9.65
CA ARG A 36 5.32 -9.24 -9.58
C ARG A 36 6.25 -9.09 -10.79
N ALA A 37 5.69 -9.07 -12.00
CA ALA A 37 6.43 -9.01 -13.25
C ALA A 37 7.13 -7.66 -13.48
N HIS A 38 6.48 -6.54 -13.13
CA HIS A 38 6.95 -5.22 -13.55
C HIS A 38 7.62 -4.38 -12.46
N CYS A 39 7.33 -4.62 -11.17
CA CYS A 39 7.79 -3.74 -10.09
C CYS A 39 8.99 -4.29 -9.29
N GLY A 40 9.51 -5.47 -9.67
CA GLY A 40 10.66 -6.12 -9.02
C GLY A 40 12.00 -5.95 -9.72
N GLY A 41 12.05 -5.28 -10.88
CA GLY A 41 13.25 -5.21 -11.71
C GLY A 41 14.35 -4.28 -11.17
N CYS A 42 13.97 -3.20 -10.48
CA CYS A 42 14.92 -2.18 -10.01
C CYS A 42 15.15 -2.21 -8.49
N HIS A 43 14.19 -2.74 -7.73
CA HIS A 43 14.23 -2.87 -6.26
C HIS A 43 13.28 -3.98 -5.81
N SER A 44 13.36 -4.37 -4.54
CA SER A 44 12.51 -5.44 -4.00
C SER A 44 11.03 -5.06 -3.94
N HIS A 45 10.15 -6.07 -4.03
CA HIS A 45 8.72 -5.89 -3.79
C HIS A 45 8.43 -5.43 -2.36
N ALA A 46 9.29 -5.75 -1.39
CA ALA A 46 9.20 -5.22 -0.04
C ALA A 46 9.32 -3.69 0.01
N LEU A 47 10.17 -3.08 -0.83
CA LEU A 47 10.23 -1.63 -0.93
C LEU A 47 8.94 -1.06 -1.55
N VAL A 48 8.45 -1.69 -2.62
CA VAL A 48 7.17 -1.31 -3.25
C VAL A 48 6.05 -1.33 -2.23
N THR A 49 5.89 -2.43 -1.50
CA THR A 49 4.83 -2.63 -0.51
C THR A 49 5.15 -2.03 0.86
N SER A 50 6.27 -1.30 1.01
CA SER A 50 6.45 -0.42 2.17
C SER A 50 5.75 0.93 1.96
N GLN A 51 5.53 1.32 0.70
CA GLN A 51 4.74 2.48 0.34
C GLN A 51 3.24 2.17 0.45
N ARG A 52 2.48 3.19 0.82
CA ARG A 52 1.04 3.14 1.09
C ARG A 52 0.42 4.37 0.45
N ALA A 53 -0.37 4.18 -0.58
CA ALA A 53 -0.84 5.26 -1.43
C ALA A 53 -2.22 4.92 -1.99
N ASP A 54 -3.00 5.97 -2.28
CA ASP A 54 -4.23 5.81 -3.04
C ASP A 54 -3.90 5.65 -4.52
N ARG A 55 -4.93 5.36 -5.32
CA ARG A 55 -4.76 5.08 -6.74
C ARG A 55 -4.11 6.23 -7.52
N ASN A 56 -4.46 7.47 -7.21
CA ASN A 56 -3.90 8.63 -7.91
C ASN A 56 -2.43 8.85 -7.53
N THR A 57 -2.11 8.69 -6.25
CA THR A 57 -0.73 8.79 -5.77
C THR A 57 0.14 7.67 -6.36
N TRP A 58 -0.40 6.45 -6.53
CA TRP A 58 0.29 5.39 -7.25
C TRP A 58 0.51 5.71 -8.73
N LEU A 59 -0.50 6.30 -9.41
CA LEU A 59 -0.36 6.75 -10.79
C LEU A 59 0.75 7.80 -10.92
N ASP A 60 0.76 8.81 -10.05
CA ASP A 60 1.81 9.83 -10.02
C ASP A 60 3.19 9.21 -9.81
N THR A 61 3.27 8.18 -8.95
CA THR A 61 4.50 7.42 -8.71
C THR A 61 4.96 6.68 -9.97
N LEU A 62 4.05 6.01 -10.69
CA LEU A 62 4.37 5.34 -11.96
C LEU A 62 4.87 6.34 -13.00
N ARG A 63 4.20 7.49 -13.13
CA ARG A 63 4.61 8.57 -14.05
C ARG A 63 5.98 9.11 -13.71
N TRP A 64 6.25 9.40 -12.43
CA TRP A 64 7.57 9.83 -11.97
C TRP A 64 8.66 8.79 -12.28
N MET A 65 8.40 7.49 -12.06
CA MET A 65 9.36 6.44 -12.40
C MET A 65 9.59 6.32 -13.90
N GLN A 66 8.55 6.48 -14.72
CA GLN A 66 8.66 6.47 -16.17
C GLN A 66 9.49 7.66 -16.68
N ASP A 67 9.25 8.85 -16.14
CA ASP A 67 9.92 10.08 -16.55
C ASP A 67 11.37 10.15 -16.09
N THR A 68 11.67 9.62 -14.89
CA THR A 68 12.95 9.87 -14.22
C THR A 68 13.80 8.63 -13.95
N GLN A 69 13.18 7.46 -13.82
CA GLN A 69 13.84 6.20 -13.44
C GLN A 69 13.89 5.18 -14.58
N ASN A 70 13.53 5.60 -15.80
CA ASN A 70 13.52 4.78 -17.01
C ASN A 70 12.61 3.53 -16.88
N LEU A 71 11.51 3.64 -16.12
CA LEU A 71 10.46 2.63 -16.14
C LEU A 71 9.78 2.66 -17.52
N TRP A 72 9.59 1.50 -18.11
CA TRP A 72 8.94 1.40 -19.43
C TRP A 72 7.46 1.77 -19.35
N GLN A 73 6.89 2.08 -20.52
CA GLN A 73 5.45 2.30 -20.64
C GLN A 73 4.72 0.96 -20.55
N PHE A 74 3.64 0.92 -19.77
CA PHE A 74 2.77 -0.23 -19.69
C PHE A 74 1.64 -0.11 -20.72
N GLU A 75 1.13 -1.25 -21.18
CA GLU A 75 -0.15 -1.26 -21.89
C GLU A 75 -1.27 -0.74 -20.96
N PRO A 76 -2.27 0.01 -21.46
CA PRO A 76 -3.28 0.65 -20.61
C PRO A 76 -4.02 -0.32 -19.68
N GLN A 77 -4.27 -1.54 -20.16
CA GLN A 77 -4.92 -2.59 -19.36
C GLN A 77 -4.02 -3.09 -18.23
N VAL A 78 -2.72 -3.23 -18.49
CA VAL A 78 -1.72 -3.66 -17.49
C VAL A 78 -1.55 -2.59 -16.42
N GLU A 79 -1.44 -1.32 -16.83
CA GLU A 79 -1.37 -0.19 -15.89
C GLU A 79 -2.59 -0.14 -14.98
N THR A 80 -3.78 -0.33 -15.54
CA THR A 80 -5.02 -0.40 -14.76
C THR A 80 -4.97 -1.49 -13.71
N GLN A 81 -4.56 -2.70 -14.09
CA GLN A 81 -4.43 -3.84 -13.16
C GLN A 81 -3.41 -3.58 -12.05
N ILE A 82 -2.25 -2.98 -12.37
CA ILE A 82 -1.23 -2.62 -11.38
C ILE A 82 -1.80 -1.61 -10.38
N LEU A 83 -2.44 -0.55 -10.86
CA LEU A 83 -2.94 0.52 -10.02
C LEU A 83 -4.12 0.07 -9.14
N ASP A 84 -5.03 -0.73 -9.69
CA ASP A 84 -6.15 -1.27 -8.92
C ASP A 84 -5.66 -2.22 -7.82
N TYR A 85 -4.71 -3.10 -8.14
CA TYR A 85 -4.11 -3.99 -7.16
C TYR A 85 -3.37 -3.23 -6.05
N LEU A 86 -2.51 -2.28 -6.40
CA LEU A 86 -1.73 -1.53 -5.41
C LEU A 86 -2.62 -0.68 -4.50
N ALA A 87 -3.65 -0.04 -5.05
CA ALA A 87 -4.57 0.80 -4.27
C ALA A 87 -5.44 -0.03 -3.32
N GLU A 88 -5.92 -1.20 -3.75
CA GLU A 88 -6.77 -2.08 -2.94
C GLU A 88 -5.97 -2.75 -1.82
N ASN A 89 -4.78 -3.27 -2.14
CA ASN A 89 -4.01 -4.13 -1.23
C ASN A 89 -3.03 -3.34 -0.34
N TYR A 90 -2.60 -2.16 -0.81
CA TYR A 90 -1.61 -1.33 -0.13
C TYR A 90 -2.09 0.14 -0.01
N PRO A 91 -3.30 0.38 0.54
CA PRO A 91 -3.92 1.71 0.62
C PRO A 91 -3.19 2.63 1.61
N PRO A 92 -3.45 3.95 1.60
CA PRO A 92 -2.91 4.86 2.61
C PRO A 92 -3.22 4.38 4.02
N THR A 93 -2.22 4.40 4.89
CA THR A 93 -2.40 4.18 6.32
C THR A 93 -2.22 5.49 7.07
N ALA A 94 -2.81 5.61 8.25
CA ALA A 94 -2.60 6.76 9.13
C ALA A 94 -1.10 7.08 9.24
N ASN A 95 -0.76 8.35 9.01
CA ASN A 95 0.62 8.79 8.89
C ASN A 95 1.41 8.42 10.15
N ARG A 96 2.32 7.45 10.02
CA ARG A 96 3.22 7.02 11.10
C ARG A 96 4.52 7.83 11.14
N ARG A 97 4.61 8.97 10.43
CA ARG A 97 5.78 9.84 10.55
C ARG A 97 5.98 10.20 12.02
N ARG A 98 7.24 10.11 12.45
CA ARG A 98 7.65 10.56 13.78
C ARG A 98 7.17 12.00 13.97
N ALA A 99 6.60 12.28 15.14
CA ALA A 99 6.27 13.65 15.51
C ALA A 99 7.53 14.55 15.37
N PRO A 100 7.36 15.82 14.99
CA PRO A 100 8.46 16.77 15.01
C PRO A 100 9.19 16.75 16.36
N ILE A 101 10.51 16.93 16.35
CA ILE A 101 11.30 17.02 17.57
C ILE A 101 10.79 18.24 18.36
N PRO A 102 10.37 18.08 19.63
CA PRO A 102 9.95 19.21 20.44
C PRO A 102 11.04 20.29 20.49
N PRO A 103 10.69 21.59 20.48
CA PRO A 103 11.67 22.68 20.54
C PRO A 103 12.68 22.55 21.70
N SER A 104 12.27 21.98 22.83
CA SER A 104 13.11 21.74 24.01
C SER A 104 14.20 20.66 23.82
N LEU A 105 14.03 19.79 22.82
CA LEU A 105 14.96 18.72 22.46
C LEU A 105 15.74 19.02 21.18
N MET A 106 15.48 20.16 20.53
CA MET A 106 16.34 20.61 19.45
C MET A 106 17.66 21.09 20.06
N PRO A 107 18.82 20.78 19.43
CA PRO A 107 20.06 21.39 19.86
C PRO A 107 19.90 22.90 19.79
N GLY A 108 20.30 23.60 20.86
CA GLY A 108 20.34 25.06 20.81
C GLY A 108 21.22 25.46 19.63
N PHE A 109 20.80 26.47 18.88
CA PHE A 109 21.69 27.17 17.94
C PHE A 109 22.74 27.95 18.76
N GLY A 110 23.57 27.23 19.50
CA GLY A 110 24.78 27.74 20.12
C GLY A 110 25.83 27.83 19.04
N GLU A 111 26.08 29.08 18.66
CA GLU A 111 27.33 29.66 18.18
C GLU A 111 28.40 28.70 17.61
N GLN A 112 28.74 28.99 16.36
CA GLN A 112 29.94 28.57 15.64
C GLN A 112 31.20 28.53 16.51
#